data_AF-A0A7Z9VLB3-F1
#
_entry.id   AF-A0A7Z9VLB3-F1
#
_cell.length_a   1.000
_cell.length_b   1.000
_cell.length_c   1.000
_cell.angle_alpha   90.00
_cell.angle_beta   90.00
_cell.angle_gamma   90.00
#
_symmetry.space_group_name_H-M   'P 1'
#
loop_
_entity.id
_entity.type
_entity.pdbx_description
1 polymer ?
#
loop_
_entity_poly.entity_id
_entity_poly.type
_entity_poly.pdbx_seq_one_letter_code
_entity_poly.pdbx_strand_id
1 'polypeptide(L)'
;MKNAIVLIFILMLVAAILMMKKEKTHEMNDHWEDQTVFQINREEPRAHFFLFESEALALKNDKSLSNYFQSLNGEWKFHFAKDPTQKATGFEQVDYEVSHWDDITVPGHWEMQGWSVPIYLDEEYPFPPDPPFV
;
A
#
# COMPACT_ATOMS: atom_id res chain seq x y z
N MET A 1 51.08 30.33 15.79
CA MET A 1 50.48 29.39 16.77
C MET A 1 48.97 29.58 16.92
N LYS A 2 48.48 30.78 17.30
CA LYS A 2 47.03 31.04 17.46
C LYS A 2 46.20 30.71 16.22
N ASN A 3 46.66 31.11 15.03
CA ASN A 3 45.94 30.86 13.77
C ASN A 3 45.87 29.37 13.38
N ALA A 4 46.90 28.59 13.76
CA ALA A 4 46.92 27.14 13.51
C ALA A 4 45.93 26.40 14.44
N ILE A 5 45.84 26.83 15.70
CA ILE A 5 44.87 26.30 16.67
C ILE A 5 43.44 26.60 16.22
N VAL A 6 43.17 27.81 15.73
CA VAL A 6 41.86 28.20 15.20
C VAL A 6 41.49 27.35 13.97
N LEU A 7 42.43 27.10 13.06
CA LEU A 7 42.18 26.29 11.86
C LEU A 7 41.85 24.83 12.20
N ILE A 8 42.57 24.25 13.17
CA ILE A 8 42.31 22.90 13.66
C ILE A 8 40.92 22.81 14.30
N PHE A 9 40.53 23.84 15.06
CA PHE A 9 39.20 23.89 15.68
C PHE A 9 38.08 23.95 14.64
N ILE A 10 38.25 24.74 13.57
CA ILE A 10 37.29 24.82 12.46
C ILE A 10 37.20 23.48 11.73
N LEU A 11 38.33 22.83 11.44
CA LEU A 11 38.34 21.51 10.78
C LEU A 11 37.66 20.43 11.63
N MET A 12 37.88 20.44 12.96
CA MET A 12 37.17 19.54 13.87
C MET A 12 35.66 19.81 13.92
N LEU A 13 35.25 21.09 13.89
CA LEU A 13 33.83 21.47 13.85
C LEU A 13 33.17 20.99 12.54
N VAL A 14 33.83 21.19 11.40
CA VAL A 14 33.34 20.73 10.09
C VAL A 14 33.25 19.21 10.04
N ALA A 15 34.25 18.49 10.56
CA ALA A 15 34.22 17.04 10.67
C ALA A 15 33.08 16.55 11.58
N ALA A 16 32.83 17.23 12.71
CA ALA A 16 31.72 16.90 13.60
C ALA A 16 30.35 17.12 12.94
N ILE A 17 30.19 18.19 12.16
CA ILE A 17 28.96 18.47 11.39
C ILE A 17 28.76 17.42 10.29
N LEU A 18 29.85 16.99 9.62
CA LEU A 18 29.80 15.91 8.62
C LEU A 18 29.52 14.53 9.24
N MET A 19 29.94 14.31 10.50
CA MET A 19 29.69 13.08 11.26
C MET A 19 28.32 13.05 11.95
N MET A 20 27.59 14.17 12.00
CA MET A 20 26.16 14.15 12.31
C MET A 20 25.44 13.43 11.18
N LYS A 21 25.42 12.10 11.28
CA LYS A 21 24.55 11.22 10.50
C LYS A 21 23.15 11.81 10.62
N LYS A 22 22.57 12.24 9.50
CA LYS A 22 21.16 12.62 9.44
C LYS A 22 20.40 11.37 9.89
N GLU A 23 19.91 11.36 11.13
CA GLU A 23 18.98 10.33 11.56
C GLU A 23 17.85 10.34 10.55
N LYS A 24 17.60 9.18 9.96
CA LYS A 24 16.46 8.99 9.06
C LYS A 24 15.24 9.17 9.96
N THR A 25 14.71 10.39 9.99
CA THR A 25 13.42 10.67 10.57
C THR A 25 12.46 9.91 9.67
N HIS A 26 12.01 8.74 10.12
CA HIS A 26 10.84 8.10 9.55
C HIS A 26 9.69 9.06 9.87
N GLU A 27 9.36 9.95 8.94
CA GLU A 27 8.04 10.57 8.98
C GLU A 27 7.05 9.43 8.93
N MET A 28 6.27 9.28 10.01
CA MET A 28 5.13 8.37 10.12
C MET A 28 4.01 8.87 9.19
N ASN A 29 4.30 8.93 7.90
CA ASN A 29 3.44 9.52 6.87
C ASN A 29 2.59 8.45 6.18
N ASP A 30 2.91 7.19 6.41
CA ASP A 30 2.25 6.04 5.82
C ASP A 30 1.28 5.41 6.83
N HIS A 31 -0.01 5.52 6.56
CA HIS A 31 -1.07 4.98 7.43
C HIS A 31 -0.94 3.48 7.72
N TRP A 32 -0.19 2.72 6.92
CA TRP A 32 0.05 1.30 7.12
C TRP A 32 1.10 0.98 8.21
N GLU A 33 1.86 1.96 8.69
CA GLU A 33 2.74 1.85 9.88
C GLU A 33 2.14 2.52 11.13
N ASP A 34 0.89 2.98 11.09
CA ASP A 34 0.19 3.57 12.25
C ASP A 34 -0.91 2.62 12.74
N GLN A 35 -0.63 1.92 13.85
CA GLN A 35 -1.56 0.95 14.45
C GLN A 35 -2.88 1.56 14.96
N THR A 36 -2.96 2.89 15.09
CA THR A 36 -4.18 3.59 15.50
C THR A 36 -5.13 3.87 14.32
N VAL A 37 -4.63 3.75 13.08
CA VAL A 37 -5.39 3.98 11.85
C VAL A 37 -5.83 2.65 11.24
N PHE A 38 -7.05 2.22 11.55
CA PHE A 38 -7.63 0.97 11.03
C PHE A 38 -8.63 1.18 9.87
N GLN A 39 -9.04 2.43 9.62
CA GLN A 39 -9.90 2.81 8.49
C GLN A 39 -9.84 4.32 8.24
N ILE A 40 -10.10 4.73 6.99
CA ILE A 40 -10.29 6.14 6.61
C ILE A 40 -11.51 6.18 5.68
N ASN A 41 -12.48 7.05 5.97
CA ASN A 41 -13.67 7.29 5.11
C ASN A 41 -14.49 6.05 4.73
N ARG A 42 -14.44 4.98 5.54
CA ARG A 42 -15.28 3.79 5.36
C ARG A 42 -16.62 4.01 6.07
N GLU A 43 -17.71 3.58 5.44
CA GLU A 43 -19.05 3.57 6.06
C GLU A 43 -19.09 2.72 7.34
N GLU A 44 -20.01 3.04 8.24
CA GLU A 44 -20.17 2.33 9.51
C GLU A 44 -20.56 0.85 9.30
N PRO A 45 -20.03 -0.08 10.12
CA PRO A 45 -20.39 -1.49 10.04
C PRO A 45 -21.90 -1.71 10.21
N ARG A 46 -22.47 -2.53 9.33
CA ARG A 46 -23.89 -2.92 9.38
C ARG A 46 -24.10 -4.34 8.86
N ALA A 47 -25.26 -4.91 9.19
CA ALA A 47 -25.66 -6.22 8.68
C ALA A 47 -25.68 -6.24 7.15
N HIS A 48 -25.21 -7.35 6.56
CA HIS A 48 -25.21 -7.52 5.12
C HIS A 48 -26.65 -7.68 4.60
N PHE A 49 -27.01 -6.86 3.63
CA PHE A 49 -28.21 -7.03 2.81
C PHE A 49 -27.99 -6.32 1.48
N PHE A 50 -28.69 -6.80 0.46
CA PHE A 50 -28.68 -6.22 -0.88
C PHE A 50 -30.09 -5.74 -1.24
N LEU A 51 -30.17 -4.62 -1.96
CA LEU A 51 -31.44 -4.04 -2.36
C LEU A 51 -31.94 -4.70 -3.64
N PHE A 52 -33.21 -5.07 -3.64
CA PHE A 52 -33.92 -5.60 -4.79
C PHE A 52 -35.11 -4.70 -5.10
N GLU A 53 -35.41 -4.54 -6.38
CA GLU A 53 -36.53 -3.75 -6.90
C GLU A 53 -37.90 -4.40 -6.65
N SER A 54 -37.94 -5.66 -6.18
CA SER A 54 -39.17 -6.35 -5.82
C SER A 54 -38.98 -7.43 -4.75
N GLU A 55 -40.04 -7.75 -4.01
CA GLU A 55 -40.08 -8.85 -3.04
C GLU A 55 -39.77 -10.21 -3.71
N ALA A 56 -40.31 -10.46 -4.90
CA ALA A 56 -40.08 -11.71 -5.62
C ALA A 56 -38.59 -11.94 -5.94
N LEU A 57 -37.84 -10.88 -6.25
CA LEU A 57 -36.38 -10.96 -6.43
C LEU A 57 -35.64 -11.07 -5.10
N ALA A 58 -36.08 -10.34 -4.07
CA ALA A 58 -35.51 -10.44 -2.73
C ALA A 58 -35.61 -11.86 -2.15
N LEU A 59 -36.72 -12.56 -2.38
CA LEU A 59 -36.92 -13.96 -1.98
C LEU A 59 -36.00 -14.94 -2.71
N LYS A 60 -35.60 -14.64 -3.97
CA LYS A 60 -34.59 -15.43 -4.68
C LYS A 60 -33.18 -15.21 -4.13
N ASN A 61 -32.93 -14.01 -3.62
CA ASN A 61 -31.66 -13.61 -3.00
C ASN A 61 -30.42 -13.79 -3.92
N ASP A 62 -30.61 -13.62 -5.23
CA ASP A 62 -29.54 -13.60 -6.22
C ASP A 62 -29.34 -12.18 -6.74
N LYS A 63 -28.27 -11.53 -6.27
CA LYS A 63 -27.95 -10.14 -6.62
C LYS A 63 -27.79 -9.93 -8.12
N SER A 64 -27.34 -10.95 -8.87
CA SER A 64 -27.16 -10.84 -10.32
C SER A 64 -28.45 -10.61 -11.09
N LEU A 65 -29.61 -10.89 -10.47
CA LEU A 65 -30.92 -10.68 -11.05
C LEU A 65 -31.49 -9.28 -10.80
N SER A 66 -30.83 -8.44 -9.99
CA SER A 66 -31.28 -7.10 -9.62
C SER A 66 -30.73 -6.05 -10.58
N ASN A 67 -31.56 -5.09 -10.97
CA ASN A 67 -31.12 -3.91 -11.72
C ASN A 67 -30.17 -2.98 -10.94
N TYR A 68 -30.02 -3.18 -9.63
CA TYR A 68 -29.08 -2.43 -8.78
C TYR A 68 -27.72 -3.08 -8.65
N PHE A 69 -27.48 -4.20 -9.35
CA PHE A 69 -26.22 -4.94 -9.30
C PHE A 69 -25.41 -4.77 -10.57
N GLN A 70 -24.13 -4.46 -10.39
CA GLN A 70 -23.12 -4.55 -11.44
C GLN A 70 -21.89 -5.25 -10.86
N SER A 71 -21.48 -6.35 -11.48
CA SER A 71 -20.22 -7.00 -11.13
C SER A 71 -19.06 -6.26 -11.76
N LEU A 72 -17.98 -6.10 -11.01
CA LEU A 72 -16.70 -5.59 -11.50
C LEU A 72 -15.63 -6.69 -11.56
N ASN A 73 -16.03 -7.96 -11.39
CA ASN A 73 -15.14 -9.09 -11.63
C ASN A 73 -14.81 -9.20 -13.13
N GLY A 74 -13.61 -9.65 -13.44
CA GLY A 74 -13.10 -9.74 -14.82
C GLY A 74 -11.62 -9.43 -14.89
N GLU A 75 -11.18 -9.00 -16.07
CA GLU A 75 -9.79 -8.61 -16.33
C GLU A 75 -9.57 -7.13 -15.98
N TRP A 76 -8.48 -6.86 -15.28
CA TRP A 76 -8.07 -5.51 -14.88
C TRP A 76 -6.64 -5.24 -15.31
N LYS A 77 -6.35 -4.00 -15.72
CA LYS A 77 -4.96 -3.56 -15.93
C LYS A 77 -4.21 -3.55 -14.61
N PHE A 78 -3.03 -4.17 -14.60
CA PHE A 78 -2.29 -4.46 -13.38
C PHE A 78 -0.79 -4.18 -13.53
N HIS A 79 -0.24 -3.52 -12.52
CA HIS A 79 1.18 -3.25 -12.40
C HIS A 79 1.67 -3.72 -11.03
N PHE A 80 2.61 -4.66 -11.03
CA PHE A 80 3.22 -5.17 -9.81
C PHE A 80 4.51 -4.40 -9.48
N ALA A 81 4.55 -3.77 -8.31
CA ALA A 81 5.73 -3.13 -7.75
C ALA A 81 6.19 -3.89 -6.49
N LYS A 82 7.49 -4.16 -6.36
CA LYS A 82 8.04 -4.93 -5.22
C LYS A 82 8.01 -4.16 -3.90
N ASP A 83 8.01 -2.83 -3.97
CA ASP A 83 7.93 -1.95 -2.81
C ASP A 83 7.25 -0.62 -3.22
N PRO A 84 6.72 0.17 -2.26
CA PRO A 84 5.99 1.41 -2.56
C PRO A 84 6.79 2.47 -3.31
N THR A 85 8.13 2.43 -3.28
CA THR A 85 8.97 3.40 -3.99
C THR A 85 9.05 3.12 -5.49
N GLN A 86 8.70 1.90 -5.90
CA GLN A 86 8.63 1.46 -7.30
C GLN A 86 7.24 1.62 -7.91
N LYS A 87 6.26 2.15 -7.17
CA LYS A 87 4.91 2.37 -7.70
C LYS A 87 4.95 3.29 -8.93
N ALA A 88 4.09 3.00 -9.90
CA ALA A 88 3.90 3.88 -11.06
C ALA A 88 3.46 5.27 -10.59
N THR A 89 4.30 6.29 -10.78
CA THR A 89 4.00 7.66 -10.33
C THR A 89 2.96 8.30 -11.23
N GLY A 90 1.91 8.90 -10.64
CA GLY A 90 0.83 9.55 -11.37
C GLY A 90 -0.26 8.60 -11.86
N PHE A 91 -0.24 7.32 -11.46
CA PHE A 91 -1.23 6.32 -11.88
C PHE A 91 -2.67 6.65 -11.46
N GLU A 92 -2.85 7.56 -10.50
CA GLU A 92 -4.16 8.02 -10.03
C GLU A 92 -4.86 8.99 -10.99
N GLN A 93 -4.15 9.51 -12.00
CA GLN A 93 -4.73 10.41 -13.00
C GLN A 93 -5.63 9.63 -13.95
N VAL A 94 -6.81 10.19 -14.27
CA VAL A 94 -7.83 9.55 -15.12
C VAL A 94 -7.28 9.17 -16.50
N ASP A 95 -6.38 10.00 -17.03
CA ASP A 95 -5.81 9.85 -18.38
C ASP A 95 -4.42 9.19 -18.36
N TYR A 96 -4.04 8.54 -17.25
CA TYR A 96 -2.77 7.82 -17.17
C TYR A 96 -2.74 6.66 -18.17
N GLU A 97 -1.65 6.58 -18.93
CA GLU A 97 -1.46 5.57 -19.96
C GLU A 97 -1.16 4.21 -19.30
N VAL A 98 -2.02 3.21 -19.50
CA VAL A 98 -1.87 1.86 -18.92
C VAL A 98 -1.85 0.75 -19.98
N SER A 99 -1.80 1.06 -21.29
CA SER A 99 -1.80 0.01 -22.32
C SER A 99 -0.55 -0.87 -22.28
N HIS A 100 0.53 -0.37 -21.68
CA HIS A 100 1.75 -1.12 -21.42
C HIS A 100 1.68 -2.02 -20.17
N TRP A 101 0.57 -1.98 -19.41
CA TRP A 101 0.36 -2.86 -18.26
C TRP A 101 -0.24 -4.18 -18.71
N ASP A 102 0.15 -5.22 -17.99
CA ASP A 102 -0.43 -6.55 -18.12
C ASP A 102 -1.86 -6.58 -17.55
N ASP A 103 -2.55 -7.68 -17.78
CA ASP A 103 -3.89 -7.94 -17.24
C ASP A 103 -3.83 -8.93 -16.07
N ILE A 104 -4.75 -8.78 -15.11
CA ILE A 104 -4.96 -9.71 -14.00
C ILE A 104 -6.44 -10.08 -13.89
N THR A 105 -6.72 -11.35 -13.55
CA THR A 105 -8.08 -11.81 -13.28
C THR A 105 -8.48 -11.45 -11.84
N VAL A 106 -9.64 -10.80 -11.69
CA VAL A 106 -10.23 -10.43 -10.40
C VAL A 106 -11.58 -11.15 -10.21
N PRO A 107 -11.81 -11.87 -9.09
CA PRO A 107 -10.91 -12.05 -7.95
C PRO A 107 -9.86 -13.15 -8.17
N GLY A 108 -8.70 -13.00 -7.54
CA GLY A 108 -7.63 -14.00 -7.51
C GLY A 108 -6.39 -13.48 -6.78
N HIS A 109 -5.61 -14.36 -6.15
CA HIS A 109 -4.32 -14.00 -5.56
C HIS A 109 -3.28 -13.76 -6.67
N TRP A 110 -2.51 -12.67 -6.61
CA TRP A 110 -1.53 -12.36 -7.66
C TRP A 110 -0.36 -13.35 -7.68
N GLU A 111 0.00 -13.98 -6.55
CA GLU A 111 1.05 -15.00 -6.47
C GLU A 111 0.70 -16.20 -7.37
N MET A 112 -0.58 -16.59 -7.36
CA MET A 112 -1.10 -17.70 -8.16
C MET A 112 -1.23 -17.34 -9.65
N GLN A 113 -1.06 -16.06 -9.99
CA GLN A 113 -1.08 -15.53 -11.35
C GLN A 113 0.33 -15.17 -11.87
N GLY A 114 1.39 -15.48 -11.10
CA GLY A 114 2.79 -15.36 -11.54
C GLY A 114 3.51 -14.08 -11.13
N TRP A 115 2.89 -13.22 -10.32
CA TRP A 115 3.44 -11.91 -9.96
C TRP A 115 4.41 -11.91 -8.78
N SER A 116 4.31 -12.93 -7.92
CA SER A 116 5.16 -13.11 -6.75
C SER A 116 5.18 -14.59 -6.38
N VAL A 117 5.64 -14.92 -5.17
CA VAL A 117 5.67 -16.29 -4.65
C VAL A 117 4.84 -16.39 -3.37
N PRO A 118 4.07 -17.48 -3.18
CA PRO A 118 3.41 -17.72 -1.91
C PRO A 118 4.46 -18.07 -0.85
N ILE A 119 4.30 -17.51 0.35
CA ILE A 119 5.16 -17.78 1.49
C ILE A 119 4.33 -18.54 2.54
N TYR A 120 4.84 -19.69 2.98
CA TYR A 120 4.23 -20.49 4.05
C TYR A 120 5.19 -20.51 5.24
N LEU A 121 4.70 -20.06 6.40
CA LEU A 121 5.41 -19.99 7.68
C LEU A 121 4.45 -20.46 8.77
N ASP A 122 4.99 -21.04 9.85
CA ASP A 122 4.21 -21.51 10.99
C ASP A 122 4.09 -20.41 12.07
N GLU A 123 5.22 -20.00 12.64
CA GLU A 123 5.27 -19.02 13.75
C GLU A 123 5.92 -17.67 13.37
N GLU A 124 6.82 -17.65 12.39
CA GLU A 124 7.61 -16.47 12.04
C GLU A 124 6.87 -15.51 11.09
N TYR A 125 7.20 -14.22 11.17
CA TYR A 125 6.77 -13.24 10.16
C TYR A 125 7.65 -13.34 8.90
N PRO A 126 7.12 -13.08 7.70
CA PRO A 126 7.91 -13.01 6.47
C PRO A 126 8.80 -11.75 6.38
N PHE A 127 8.86 -10.94 7.45
CA PHE A 127 9.60 -9.70 7.58
C PHE A 127 10.13 -9.54 9.03
N PRO A 128 11.12 -8.66 9.29
CA PRO A 128 11.66 -8.45 10.64
C PRO A 128 10.58 -8.01 11.65
N PRO A 129 10.51 -8.61 12.85
CA PRO A 129 9.49 -8.26 13.84
C PRO A 129 9.88 -6.99 14.62
N ASP A 130 9.66 -5.82 14.03
CA ASP A 130 9.97 -4.50 14.61
C ASP A 130 8.73 -3.57 14.60
N PRO A 131 7.69 -3.83 15.41
CA PRO A 131 6.43 -3.08 15.34
C PRO A 131 6.61 -1.60 15.72
N PRO A 132 5.94 -0.66 15.01
CA PRO A 132 4.92 -0.89 13.97
C PRO A 132 5.46 -0.96 12.53
N PHE A 133 6.78 -1.10 12.34
CA PHE A 133 7.45 -0.98 11.05
C PHE A 133 7.36 -2.25 10.19
N VAL A 134 7.28 -2.08 8.86
CA VAL A 134 7.39 -3.19 7.87
C VAL A 134 8.23 -2.82 6.64
#